data_AF-A0A0K2YFW6-F1
#
_entry.id   AF-A0A0K2YFW6-F1
#
_cell.length_a   1.000
_cell.length_b   1.000
_cell.length_c   1.000
_cell.angle_alpha   90.00
_cell.angle_beta   90.00
_cell.angle_gamma   90.00
#
_symmetry.space_group_name_H-M   'P 1'
#
loop_
_entity.id
_entity.type
_entity.pdbx_description
1 polymer ?
#
loop_
_entity_poly.entity_id
_entity_poly.type
_entity_poly.pdbx_seq_one_letter_code
_entity_poly.pdbx_strand_id
1 'polypeptide(L)' 'MIASRDHMTREPMTQEPMTEHSDARKPGGEDLGGDPVCWLDRVCPECGAFLPDGPEHPCPRCAG' A
#
# COMPACT_ATOMS: atom_id res chain seq x y z
N MET A 1 11.92 43.39 -19.36
CA MET A 1 13.01 42.48 -18.92
C MET A 1 12.37 41.47 -17.99
N ILE A 2 12.11 40.25 -18.47
CA ILE A 2 11.55 39.15 -17.68
C ILE A 2 12.73 38.30 -17.21
N ALA A 3 12.89 38.13 -15.90
CA ALA A 3 13.88 37.20 -15.35
C ALA A 3 13.53 35.79 -15.82
N SER A 4 14.47 35.17 -16.52
CA SER A 4 14.29 33.89 -17.18
C SER A 4 14.09 32.77 -16.15
N ARG A 5 13.20 31.85 -16.52
CA ARG A 5 12.69 30.74 -15.70
C ARG A 5 13.69 29.58 -15.72
N ASP A 6 14.85 29.76 -15.10
CA ASP A 6 15.96 28.79 -15.15
C ASP A 6 15.92 27.70 -14.06
N HIS A 7 14.74 27.24 -13.61
CA HIS A 7 14.61 26.21 -12.56
C HIS A 7 13.48 25.19 -12.79
N MET A 8 13.16 24.80 -14.02
CA MET A 8 12.23 23.70 -14.30
C MET A 8 12.76 22.64 -15.27
N THR A 9 14.05 22.35 -15.22
CA THR A 9 14.56 21.08 -15.78
C THR A 9 14.38 20.03 -14.69
N ARG A 10 13.24 19.35 -14.71
CA ARG A 10 13.04 18.12 -13.93
C ARG A 10 13.96 17.08 -14.56
N GLU A 11 15.05 16.75 -13.88
CA GLU A 11 15.96 15.70 -14.34
C GLU A 11 15.15 14.40 -14.56
N PRO A 12 15.39 13.65 -15.64
CA PRO A 12 14.72 12.37 -15.82
C PRO A 12 15.21 11.47 -14.69
N MET A 13 14.29 11.07 -13.80
CA MET A 13 14.57 9.99 -12.85
C MET A 13 14.89 8.75 -13.68
N THR A 14 16.17 8.44 -13.84
CA THR A 14 16.60 7.12 -14.30
C THR A 14 16.03 6.15 -13.28
N GLN A 15 14.98 5.45 -13.69
CA GLN A 15 14.44 4.36 -12.91
C GLN A 15 15.50 3.27 -12.99
N GLU A 16 16.27 3.11 -11.90
CA GLU A 16 17.23 2.03 -11.78
C GLU A 16 16.50 0.71 -12.10
N PRO A 17 17.15 -0.22 -12.84
CA PRO A 17 16.47 -1.43 -13.27
C PRO A 17 15.89 -2.11 -12.04
N MET A 18 14.60 -2.42 -12.06
CA MET A 18 13.94 -3.17 -10.99
C MET A 18 14.70 -4.48 -10.84
N THR A 19 15.64 -4.52 -9.90
CA THR A 19 16.16 -5.76 -9.37
C THR A 19 14.93 -6.44 -8.82
N GLU A 20 14.48 -7.46 -9.55
CA GLU A 20 13.46 -8.39 -9.13
C GLU A 20 13.69 -8.63 -7.63
N HIS A 21 12.70 -8.28 -6.80
CA HIS A 21 12.75 -8.66 -5.39
C HIS A 21 12.75 -10.18 -5.39
N SER A 22 13.94 -10.76 -5.38
CA SER A 22 14.14 -12.18 -5.41
C SER A 22 13.72 -12.69 -4.04
N ASP A 23 12.42 -12.95 -3.91
CA ASP A 23 11.81 -13.64 -2.78
C ASP A 23 12.31 -15.08 -2.82
N ALA A 24 13.50 -15.28 -2.28
CA ALA A 24 13.95 -16.61 -1.91
C ALA A 24 13.10 -17.05 -0.72
N ARG A 25 11.88 -17.51 -1.01
CA ARG A 25 10.91 -18.05 -0.04
C ARG A 25 11.62 -19.09 0.81
N LYS A 26 11.98 -18.70 2.03
CA LYS A 26 12.49 -19.62 3.05
C LYS A 26 11.33 -20.54 3.46
N PRO A 27 11.42 -21.87 3.30
CA PRO A 27 10.36 -22.76 3.78
C PRO A 27 10.55 -22.91 5.28
N GLY A 28 9.88 -22.07 6.10
CA GLY A 28 9.97 -22.25 7.56
C GLY A 28 9.57 -21.08 8.45
N GLY A 29 8.88 -20.07 7.94
CA GLY A 29 8.16 -19.11 8.77
C GLY A 29 6.87 -18.79 8.04
N GLU A 30 5.76 -18.73 8.75
CA GLU A 30 4.53 -18.15 8.22
C GLU A 30 4.82 -16.68 7.87
N ASP A 31 5.31 -16.46 6.66
CA ASP A 31 5.22 -15.18 6.01
C ASP A 31 3.72 -14.95 5.78
N LEU A 32 3.09 -14.36 6.81
CA LEU A 32 1.73 -13.83 6.73
C LEU A 32 1.70 -12.56 5.86
N GLY A 33 2.76 -12.28 5.09
CA GLY A 33 2.80 -11.34 4.00
C GLY A 33 1.88 -11.77 2.86
N GLY A 34 0.60 -11.44 3.00
CA GLY A 34 -0.36 -11.44 1.90
C GLY A 34 -0.22 -10.17 1.06
N ASP A 35 -0.77 -10.20 -0.15
CA ASP A 35 -0.92 -8.97 -0.93
C ASP A 35 -1.75 -7.94 -0.12
N PRO A 36 -1.34 -6.66 -0.04
CA PRO A 36 -2.04 -5.65 0.75
C PRO A 36 -3.51 -5.46 0.31
N VAL A 37 -3.86 -5.83 -0.92
CA VAL A 37 -5.25 -5.84 -1.42
C VAL A 37 -6.08 -6.91 -0.71
N CYS A 38 -5.50 -8.04 -0.32
CA CYS A 38 -6.21 -9.07 0.43
C CYS A 38 -6.66 -8.61 1.83
N TRP A 39 -6.05 -7.54 2.37
CA TRP A 39 -6.47 -6.95 3.64
C TRP A 39 -7.49 -5.83 3.49
N LEU A 40 -7.72 -5.33 2.27
CA LEU A 40 -8.72 -4.30 2.00
C LEU A 40 -10.15 -4.78 2.31
N ASP A 41 -10.41 -6.07 2.12
CA ASP A 41 -11.70 -6.71 2.45
C ASP A 41 -12.01 -6.63 3.96
N ARG A 42 -10.99 -6.43 4.81
CA ARG A 42 -11.14 -6.23 6.26
C ARG A 42 -11.26 -4.76 6.66
N VAL A 43 -11.60 -3.88 5.73
CA VAL A 43 -11.81 -2.46 6.00
C VAL A 43 -13.28 -2.13 5.82
N CYS A 44 -13.89 -1.48 6.82
CA CYS A 44 -15.26 -1.01 6.72
C CYS A 44 -15.40 -0.01 5.55
N PRO A 45 -16.30 -0.23 4.59
CA PRO A 45 -16.44 0.65 3.43
C PRO A 45 -16.97 2.04 3.80
N GLU A 46 -17.67 2.16 4.93
CA GLU A 46 -18.31 3.42 5.35
C GLU A 46 -17.34 4.36 6.06
N CYS A 47 -16.48 3.82 6.94
CA CYS A 47 -15.64 4.63 7.82
C CYS A 47 -14.14 4.31 7.77
N GLY A 48 -13.73 3.32 6.98
CA GLY A 48 -12.33 2.93 6.83
C GLY A 48 -11.72 2.21 8.04
N ALA A 49 -12.52 1.79 9.01
CA ALA A 49 -12.02 1.08 10.18
C ALA A 49 -11.59 -0.35 9.85
N PHE A 50 -10.48 -0.81 10.45
CA PHE A 50 -10.09 -2.21 10.38
C PHE A 50 -11.05 -3.09 11.17
N LEU A 51 -11.43 -4.23 10.60
CA LEU A 51 -12.36 -5.21 11.14
C LEU A 51 -11.55 -6.42 11.67
N PRO A 52 -11.22 -6.46 12.98
CA PRO A 52 -10.34 -7.49 13.53
C PRO A 52 -10.97 -8.89 13.47
N ASP A 53 -12.29 -8.97 13.62
CA ASP A 53 -13.04 -10.23 13.57
C ASP A 53 -13.45 -10.62 12.14
N GLY A 54 -13.20 -9.76 11.14
CA GLY A 54 -13.58 -9.99 9.74
C GLY A 54 -14.79 -9.16 9.27
N PRO A 55 -15.05 -9.12 7.96
CA PRO A 55 -16.15 -8.37 7.35
C PRO A 55 -17.55 -8.91 7.65
N GLU A 56 -17.67 -10.17 8.08
CA GLU A 56 -18.95 -10.78 8.46
C GLU A 56 -19.53 -10.22 9.77
N HIS A 57 -18.71 -9.52 10.56
CA HIS A 57 -19.12 -8.91 11.82
C HIS A 57 -19.48 -7.42 11.65
N PRO A 58 -20.44 -6.89 12.44
CA PRO A 58 -20.77 -5.47 12.43
C PRO A 58 -19.56 -4.59 12.73
N CYS A 59 -19.45 -3.44 12.05
CA CYS A 59 -18.37 -2.50 12.31
C CYS A 59 -18.48 -1.90 13.73
N PRO A 60 -17.45 -2.01 14.58
CA PRO A 60 -17.51 -1.51 15.96
C PRO A 60 -17.57 0.02 16.06
N ARG A 61 -17.30 0.75 14.96
CA ARG A 61 -17.43 2.22 14.92
C ARG A 61 -18.78 2.71 14.41
N CYS A 62 -19.42 1.97 13.52
CA CYS A 62 -20.68 2.39 12.88
C CYS A 62 -21.92 1.77 13.53
N ALA A 63 -21.80 0.54 14.04
CA ALA A 63 -22.89 -0.21 14.67
C ALA A 63 -22.89 -0.09 16.21
N GLY A 64 -22.27 0.97 16.74
CA GLY A 64 -22.33 1.36 18.15
C GLY A 64 -23.61 2.08 18.51
#